data_AF-A0A0G2FZF9-F1
#
_entry.id   AF-A0A0G2FZF9-F1
#
_cell.length_a   1.000
_cell.length_b   1.000
_cell.length_c   1.000
_cell.angle_alpha   90.00
_cell.angle_beta   90.00
_cell.angle_gamma   90.00
#
_symmetry.space_group_name_H-M   'P 1'
#
loop_
_entity.id
_entity.type
_entity.pdbx_description
1 polymer ?
#
loop_
_entity_poly.entity_id
_entity_poly.type
_entity_poly.pdbx_seq_one_letter_code
_entity_poly.pdbx_strand_id
1 'polypeptide(L)'
;MTRSRSATTGTAMAASTNDTAENGNPGGVLPSIRFSVFVDPRSQRPSLHFSPIARTLPSGSEIIRVGRYSERDSQPAVPANVPSAAPVGFKSKVVSRRHCEFWYEEGKWYIKDVKSSSGTFLNHIRLSPPGQESKPFPVNDGDVVQLGIDFKGGEEMIFRCVKMRLELNRGWQNKLNKFKYVPRNTRRVAIPSHARPIFC
;
A
#
# COMPACT_ATOMS: atom_id res chain seq x y z
N MET A 1 48.98 -34.64 47.21
CA MET A 1 49.52 -34.98 45.88
C MET A 1 48.69 -36.09 45.27
N THR A 2 48.02 -35.86 44.14
CA THR A 2 47.87 -36.86 43.05
C THR A 2 47.29 -36.16 41.82
N ARG A 3 48.04 -36.26 40.73
CA ARG A 3 47.73 -35.73 39.40
C ARG A 3 46.82 -36.71 38.67
N SER A 4 45.98 -36.21 37.77
CA SER A 4 45.54 -36.97 36.59
C SER A 4 45.26 -36.00 35.45
N ARG A 5 45.99 -36.19 34.35
CA ARG A 5 45.92 -35.47 33.08
C ARG A 5 44.90 -36.17 32.18
N SER A 6 44.25 -35.44 31.28
CA SER A 6 43.90 -35.94 29.94
C SER A 6 43.74 -34.75 28.99
N ALA A 7 44.44 -34.83 27.88
CA ALA A 7 44.38 -33.92 26.74
C ALA A 7 43.52 -34.57 25.65
N THR A 8 42.76 -33.78 24.88
CA THR A 8 42.36 -34.17 23.53
C THR A 8 42.12 -32.93 22.68
N THR A 9 42.87 -32.88 21.59
CA THR A 9 42.75 -32.00 20.43
C THR A 9 41.48 -32.35 19.64
N GLY A 10 40.82 -31.34 19.07
CA GLY A 10 39.68 -31.51 18.18
C GLY A 10 39.35 -30.22 17.44
N THR A 11 40.05 -29.98 16.34
CA THR A 11 39.74 -28.96 15.32
C THR A 11 38.58 -29.46 14.46
N ALA A 12 37.46 -28.73 14.38
CA ALA A 12 36.49 -28.88 13.30
C ALA A 12 35.57 -27.65 13.16
N MET A 13 35.86 -26.87 12.11
CA MET A 13 34.95 -26.32 11.10
C MET A 13 33.65 -25.58 11.49
N ALA A 14 33.60 -24.37 10.94
CA ALA A 14 32.47 -23.48 10.75
C ALA A 14 31.14 -24.15 10.36
N ALA A 15 30.05 -23.63 10.91
CA ALA A 15 28.76 -23.59 10.24
C ALA A 15 28.01 -22.33 10.68
N SER A 16 28.22 -21.27 9.91
CA SER A 16 27.32 -20.13 9.80
C SER A 16 25.97 -20.60 9.26
N THR A 17 24.95 -20.69 10.10
CA THR A 17 23.57 -20.87 9.64
C THR A 17 22.94 -19.49 9.50
N ASN A 18 23.15 -18.90 8.33
CA ASN A 18 22.25 -17.88 7.77
C ASN A 18 20.94 -18.57 7.44
N ASP A 19 19.95 -18.49 8.34
CA ASP A 19 18.57 -18.83 8.01
C ASP A 19 18.02 -17.76 7.08
N THR A 20 18.22 -18.00 5.79
CA THR A 20 17.63 -17.23 4.70
C THR A 20 16.21 -17.76 4.52
N ALA A 21 15.23 -17.03 5.05
CA ALA A 21 13.83 -17.28 4.75
C ALA A 21 13.55 -16.89 3.28
N GLU A 22 13.85 -17.80 2.35
CA GLU A 22 13.29 -17.79 1.01
C GLU A 22 11.82 -18.22 1.11
N ASN A 23 10.92 -17.24 1.11
CA ASN A 23 9.51 -17.49 0.84
C ASN A 23 9.01 -16.57 -0.27
N GLY A 24 9.13 -17.06 -1.51
CA GLY A 24 8.21 -16.87 -2.63
C GLY A 24 7.76 -15.46 -3.02
N ASN A 25 8.52 -14.78 -3.87
CA ASN A 25 7.95 -13.91 -4.92
C ASN A 25 8.75 -14.12 -6.22
N PRO A 26 8.16 -14.58 -7.35
CA PRO A 26 8.90 -15.00 -8.55
C PRO A 26 9.41 -13.84 -9.43
N GLY A 27 9.81 -12.74 -8.79
CA GLY A 27 10.46 -11.60 -9.40
C GLY A 27 10.66 -10.58 -8.30
N GLY A 28 11.90 -10.19 -7.99
CA GLY A 28 12.33 -9.42 -6.81
C GLY A 28 11.72 -8.03 -6.65
N VAL A 29 10.39 -7.96 -6.62
CA VAL A 29 9.55 -6.79 -6.41
C VAL A 29 9.11 -6.87 -4.97
N LEU A 30 9.63 -5.95 -4.16
CA LEU A 30 9.21 -5.81 -2.78
C LEU A 30 7.74 -5.37 -2.73
N PRO A 31 6.92 -5.93 -1.82
CA PRO A 31 5.53 -5.54 -1.70
C PRO A 31 5.47 -4.07 -1.30
N SER A 32 4.68 -3.32 -2.06
CA SER A 32 4.56 -1.86 -1.93
C SER A 32 3.11 -1.43 -1.85
N ILE A 33 2.86 -0.44 -1.01
CA ILE A 33 1.56 0.18 -0.80
C ILE A 33 1.70 1.68 -0.89
N ARG A 34 0.84 2.31 -1.70
CA ARG A 34 0.75 3.76 -1.83
C ARG A 34 -0.64 4.22 -1.43
N PHE A 35 -0.67 5.14 -0.48
CA PHE A 35 -1.86 5.82 0.00
C PHE A 35 -1.98 7.14 -0.76
N SER A 36 -3.08 7.31 -1.50
CA SER A 36 -3.40 8.56 -2.19
C SER A 36 -4.73 9.11 -1.70
N VAL A 37 -4.92 10.43 -1.72
CA VAL A 37 -6.18 11.03 -1.30
C VAL A 37 -7.29 10.54 -2.23
N PHE A 38 -8.39 10.05 -1.64
CA PHE A 38 -9.59 9.73 -2.39
C PHE A 38 -10.60 10.87 -2.25
N VAL A 39 -10.90 11.54 -3.36
CA VAL A 39 -11.94 12.57 -3.42
C VAL A 39 -13.19 11.94 -4.01
N ASP A 40 -14.25 11.89 -3.20
CA ASP A 40 -15.55 11.43 -3.66
C ASP A 40 -16.28 12.59 -4.38
N PRO A 41 -16.51 12.50 -5.70
CA PRO A 41 -17.15 13.58 -6.48
C PRO A 41 -18.59 13.85 -6.04
N ARG A 42 -19.22 12.92 -5.32
CA ARG A 42 -20.58 13.10 -4.79
C ARG A 42 -20.61 13.75 -3.41
N SER A 43 -19.45 13.87 -2.76
CA SER A 43 -19.36 14.42 -1.40
C SER A 43 -19.24 15.93 -1.43
N GLN A 44 -20.22 16.62 -0.83
CA GLN A 44 -20.18 18.07 -0.59
C GLN A 44 -19.13 18.47 0.45
N ARG A 45 -18.63 17.50 1.22
CA ARG A 45 -17.65 17.71 2.28
C ARG A 45 -16.35 16.99 1.93
N PRO A 46 -15.24 17.70 1.71
CA PRO A 46 -13.96 17.07 1.41
C PRO A 46 -13.41 16.38 2.67
N SER A 47 -12.77 15.22 2.48
CA SER A 47 -11.96 14.58 3.51
C SER A 47 -10.65 15.35 3.73
N LEU A 48 -9.94 15.07 4.82
CA LEU A 48 -8.62 15.66 5.06
C LEU A 48 -7.68 15.37 3.88
N HIS A 49 -7.07 16.43 3.34
CA HIS A 49 -6.05 16.33 2.30
C HIS A 49 -4.68 15.98 2.90
N PHE A 50 -3.93 15.09 2.24
CA PHE A 50 -2.57 14.73 2.62
C PHE A 50 -1.74 14.43 1.36
N SER A 51 -0.42 14.63 1.42
CA SER A 51 0.46 14.25 0.31
C SER A 51 0.50 12.72 0.17
N PRO A 52 0.48 12.14 -1.05
CA PRO A 52 0.53 10.70 -1.23
C PRO A 52 1.74 10.08 -0.51
N ILE A 53 1.51 9.00 0.23
CA ILE A 53 2.53 8.32 1.03
C ILE A 53 2.73 6.94 0.47
N ALA A 54 3.97 6.59 0.13
CA ALA A 54 4.34 5.25 -0.31
C ALA A 54 5.19 4.54 0.75
N ARG A 55 4.98 3.23 0.87
CA ARG A 55 5.75 2.33 1.72
C ARG A 55 6.05 1.07 0.95
N THR A 56 7.28 0.60 1.07
CA THR A 56 7.77 -0.64 0.45
C THR A 56 8.37 -1.47 1.55
N LEU A 57 7.85 -2.66 1.79
CA LEU A 57 8.31 -3.50 2.89
C LEU A 57 9.66 -4.14 2.52
N PRO A 58 10.74 -3.94 3.32
CA PRO A 58 12.04 -4.53 3.03
C PRO A 58 12.05 -6.05 3.03
N SER A 59 11.41 -6.68 4.03
CA SER A 59 11.31 -8.14 4.15
C SER A 59 9.95 -8.70 3.74
N GLY A 60 8.93 -7.84 3.62
CA GLY A 60 7.58 -8.26 3.24
C GLY A 60 6.77 -8.83 4.40
N SER A 61 7.29 -8.80 5.61
CA SER A 61 6.62 -9.28 6.85
C SER A 61 6.36 -8.16 7.85
N GLU A 62 6.83 -6.94 7.57
CA GLU A 62 6.66 -5.82 8.48
C GLU A 62 5.23 -5.28 8.48
N ILE A 63 4.87 -4.63 9.59
CA ILE A 63 3.57 -4.02 9.80
C ILE A 63 3.69 -2.50 9.67
N ILE A 64 2.93 -1.93 8.74
CA ILE A 64 2.77 -0.49 8.58
C ILE A 64 1.67 -0.02 9.53
N ARG A 65 2.06 0.70 10.57
CA ARG A 65 1.13 1.30 11.52
C ARG A 65 0.57 2.60 10.98
N VAL A 66 -0.74 2.77 11.12
CA VAL A 66 -1.46 3.95 10.65
C VAL A 66 -2.22 4.59 11.79
N GLY A 67 -2.08 5.90 11.94
CA GLY A 67 -2.79 6.63 12.98
C GLY A 67 -2.62 8.13 12.93
N ARG A 68 -2.83 8.77 14.09
CA ARG A 68 -2.71 10.22 14.26
C ARG A 68 -1.40 10.57 14.95
N TYR A 69 -0.59 11.41 14.32
CA TYR A 69 0.59 12.01 14.95
C TYR A 69 0.28 13.34 15.61
N SER A 70 1.05 13.66 16.65
CA SER A 70 1.07 15.00 17.24
C SER A 70 1.94 15.93 16.38
N GLU A 71 1.79 17.25 16.51
CA GLU A 71 2.66 18.20 15.80
C GLU A 71 4.15 18.08 16.19
N ARG A 72 4.45 17.50 17.36
CA ARG A 72 5.82 17.28 17.83
C ARG A 72 6.45 16.01 17.25
N ASP A 73 5.63 15.05 16.85
CA ASP A 73 6.08 13.82 16.21
C ASP A 73 5.98 14.00 14.69
N SER A 74 7.01 14.61 14.09
CA SER A 74 7.09 14.75 12.65
C SER A 74 7.05 13.37 11.98
N GLN A 75 6.18 13.20 10.98
CA GLN A 75 6.15 11.99 10.17
C GLN A 75 7.56 11.72 9.64
N PRO A 76 8.12 10.51 9.81
CA PRO A 76 9.45 10.21 9.33
C PRO A 76 9.49 10.46 7.81
N ALA A 77 10.37 11.36 7.41
CA ALA A 77 10.59 11.75 6.01
C ALA A 77 11.31 10.61 5.30
N VAL A 78 10.57 9.54 5.00
CA VAL A 78 11.08 8.40 4.26
C VAL A 78 10.90 8.68 2.77
N PRO A 79 11.99 8.77 2.00
CA PRO A 79 11.90 8.90 0.55
C PRO A 79 11.28 7.63 -0.06
N ALA A 80 10.43 7.81 -1.07
CA ALA A 80 9.70 6.70 -1.72
C ALA A 80 10.61 5.63 -2.34
N ASN A 81 11.88 5.96 -2.60
CA ASN A 81 12.88 5.06 -3.18
C ASN A 81 13.54 4.13 -2.16
N VAL A 82 13.29 4.31 -0.87
CA VAL A 82 13.88 3.51 0.19
C VAL A 82 12.82 2.56 0.76
N PRO A 83 13.07 1.24 0.78
CA PRO A 83 12.18 0.30 1.42
C PRO A 83 12.13 0.59 2.92
N SER A 84 10.94 0.84 3.43
CA SER A 84 10.68 1.14 4.82
C SER A 84 9.22 0.86 5.15
N ALA A 85 9.02 0.18 6.28
CA ALA A 85 7.71 0.00 6.93
C ALA A 85 7.42 1.12 7.93
N ALA A 86 8.02 2.30 7.75
CA ALA A 86 7.82 3.44 8.64
C ALA A 86 6.33 3.75 8.79
N PRO A 87 5.90 4.11 10.01
CA PRO A 87 4.50 4.36 10.26
C PRO A 87 4.00 5.57 9.46
N VAL A 88 2.70 5.57 9.24
CA VAL A 88 1.97 6.59 8.50
C VAL A 88 1.07 7.29 9.49
N GLY A 89 1.02 8.62 9.44
CA GLY A 89 -0.04 9.25 10.19
C GLY A 89 -0.49 10.60 9.71
N PHE A 90 -1.64 10.96 10.24
CA PHE A 90 -2.48 12.02 9.73
C PHE A 90 -2.75 13.06 10.81
N LYS A 91 -2.88 14.32 10.40
CA LYS A 91 -3.23 15.44 11.29
C LYS A 91 -4.74 15.60 11.44
N SER A 92 -5.46 14.50 11.74
CA SER A 92 -6.91 14.51 11.96
C SER A 92 -7.26 14.06 13.37
N LYS A 93 -8.07 14.83 14.10
CA LYS A 93 -8.55 14.53 15.45
C LYS A 93 -9.50 13.34 15.48
N VAL A 94 -10.22 13.05 14.41
CA VAL A 94 -11.13 11.89 14.32
C VAL A 94 -10.39 10.57 14.05
N VAL A 95 -9.10 10.64 13.71
CA VAL A 95 -8.20 9.49 13.60
C VAL A 95 -7.55 9.21 14.96
N SER A 96 -7.43 7.94 15.30
CA SER A 96 -6.84 7.49 16.56
C SER A 96 -5.31 7.44 16.44
N ARG A 97 -4.58 7.63 17.55
CA ARG A 97 -3.09 7.54 17.55
C ARG A 97 -2.60 6.19 17.01
N ARG A 98 -3.27 5.11 17.42
CA ARG A 98 -3.22 3.79 16.79
C ARG A 98 -4.61 3.55 16.23
N HIS A 99 -4.74 3.48 14.91
CA HIS A 99 -6.05 3.37 14.27
C HIS A 99 -6.17 2.07 13.49
N CYS A 100 -5.26 1.84 12.55
CA CYS A 100 -5.21 0.58 11.83
C CYS A 100 -3.78 0.18 11.50
N GLU A 101 -3.62 -1.07 11.12
CA GLU A 101 -2.35 -1.66 10.71
C GLU A 101 -2.54 -2.35 9.37
N PHE A 102 -1.53 -2.23 8.51
CA PHE A 102 -1.43 -2.92 7.24
C PHE A 102 -0.21 -3.84 7.27
N TRP A 103 -0.37 -5.05 6.74
CA TRP A 103 0.74 -5.97 6.55
C TRP A 103 0.52 -6.78 5.29
N TYR A 104 1.59 -7.43 4.86
CA TYR A 104 1.59 -8.31 3.70
C TYR A 104 1.85 -9.73 4.17
N GLU A 105 1.03 -10.67 3.71
CA GLU A 105 1.09 -12.07 4.11
C GLU A 105 0.57 -12.94 2.97
N GLU A 106 1.26 -14.04 2.66
CA GLU A 106 0.84 -15.02 1.64
C GLU A 106 0.44 -14.42 0.27
N GLY A 107 1.15 -13.37 -0.17
CA GLY A 107 0.87 -12.74 -1.46
C GLY A 107 -0.26 -11.70 -1.45
N LYS A 108 -0.86 -11.43 -0.28
CA LYS A 108 -2.01 -10.53 -0.13
C LYS A 108 -1.74 -9.46 0.92
N TRP A 109 -2.35 -8.30 0.71
CA TRP A 109 -2.35 -7.24 1.70
C TRP A 109 -3.55 -7.39 2.62
N TYR A 110 -3.34 -7.11 3.90
CA TYR A 110 -4.38 -7.13 4.91
C TYR A 110 -4.43 -5.81 5.67
N ILE A 111 -5.63 -5.48 6.14
CA ILE A 111 -5.90 -4.36 7.04
C ILE A 111 -6.55 -4.89 8.32
N LYS A 112 -6.14 -4.31 9.46
CA LYS A 112 -6.79 -4.55 10.76
C LYS A 112 -7.02 -3.22 11.48
N ASP A 113 -8.21 -3.04 12.02
CA ASP A 113 -8.53 -1.95 12.95
C ASP A 113 -8.03 -2.31 14.36
N VAL A 114 -7.27 -1.41 14.98
CA VAL A 114 -6.67 -1.58 16.31
C VAL A 114 -7.42 -0.74 17.34
N LYS A 115 -8.69 -1.10 17.56
CA LYS A 115 -9.57 -0.47 18.56
C LYS A 115 -9.78 1.03 18.30
N SER A 116 -9.97 1.42 17.04
CA SER A 116 -10.20 2.81 16.68
C SER A 116 -11.53 3.32 17.28
N SER A 117 -11.52 4.55 17.79
CA SER A 117 -12.73 5.14 18.42
C SER A 117 -13.81 5.47 17.40
N SER A 118 -13.39 6.05 16.26
CA SER A 118 -14.30 6.50 15.20
C SER A 118 -14.61 5.40 14.16
N GLY A 119 -13.93 4.26 14.23
CA GLY A 119 -14.05 3.15 13.27
C GLY A 119 -13.21 3.31 12.01
N THR A 120 -12.84 2.16 11.43
CA THR A 120 -12.24 2.02 10.09
C THR A 120 -13.28 1.46 9.10
N PHE A 121 -13.26 1.98 7.87
CA PHE A 121 -14.16 1.55 6.80
C PHE A 121 -13.35 1.19 5.55
N LEU A 122 -13.71 0.08 4.91
CA LEU A 122 -13.15 -0.40 3.64
C LEU A 122 -14.29 -0.46 2.62
N ASN A 123 -14.16 0.24 1.50
CA ASN A 123 -15.17 0.31 0.43
C ASN A 123 -16.58 0.64 0.97
N HIS A 124 -16.66 1.63 1.87
CA HIS A 124 -17.88 2.05 2.59
C HIS A 124 -18.43 1.05 3.61
N ILE A 125 -17.82 -0.13 3.77
CA ILE A 125 -18.21 -1.14 4.75
C ILE A 125 -17.35 -0.97 6.00
N ARG A 126 -17.99 -0.98 7.16
CA ARG A 126 -17.29 -0.86 8.44
C ARG A 126 -16.65 -2.19 8.85
N LEU A 127 -15.38 -2.16 9.25
CA LEU A 127 -14.63 -3.38 9.61
C LEU A 127 -14.96 -3.92 11.02
N SER A 128 -15.17 -3.04 12.00
CA SER A 128 -15.49 -3.41 13.38
C SER A 128 -16.38 -2.37 14.08
N PRO A 129 -17.04 -2.76 15.20
CA PRO A 129 -17.68 -1.82 16.11
C PRO A 129 -16.71 -0.78 16.69
N PRO A 130 -17.21 0.37 17.20
CA PRO A 130 -16.35 1.45 17.67
C PRO A 130 -15.63 1.01 18.94
N GLY A 131 -14.34 1.27 19.02
CA GLY A 131 -13.54 0.86 20.17
C GLY A 131 -13.36 -0.65 20.30
N GLN A 132 -13.49 -1.39 19.20
CA GLN A 132 -13.20 -2.83 19.13
C GLN A 132 -12.22 -3.13 17.99
N GLU A 133 -11.32 -4.08 18.23
CA GLU A 133 -10.41 -4.57 17.19
C GLU A 133 -11.17 -5.35 16.10
N SER A 134 -10.76 -5.18 14.85
CA SER A 134 -11.31 -5.97 13.75
C SER A 134 -10.54 -7.27 13.55
N LYS A 135 -11.15 -8.20 12.80
CA LYS A 135 -10.39 -9.30 12.17
C LYS A 135 -9.52 -8.73 11.03
N PRO A 136 -8.48 -9.45 10.60
CA PRO A 136 -7.80 -9.17 9.34
C PRO A 136 -8.78 -9.18 8.16
N PHE A 137 -8.76 -8.11 7.35
CA PHE A 137 -9.51 -8.04 6.10
C PHE A 137 -8.53 -7.94 4.92
N PRO A 138 -8.69 -8.77 3.88
CA PRO A 138 -7.87 -8.64 2.68
C PRO A 138 -8.21 -7.35 1.95
N VAL A 139 -7.20 -6.68 1.39
CA VAL A 139 -7.34 -5.46 0.58
C VAL A 139 -6.69 -5.64 -0.79
N ASN A 140 -7.27 -5.00 -1.80
CA ASN A 140 -6.87 -5.09 -3.20
C ASN A 140 -6.47 -3.72 -3.78
N ASP A 141 -5.82 -3.73 -4.95
CA ASP A 141 -5.48 -2.50 -5.67
C ASP A 141 -6.75 -1.72 -6.03
N GLY A 142 -6.75 -0.42 -5.72
CA GLY A 142 -7.85 0.48 -6.00
C GLY A 142 -8.90 0.57 -4.89
N ASP A 143 -8.81 -0.24 -3.84
CA ASP A 143 -9.71 -0.18 -2.69
C ASP A 143 -9.64 1.18 -1.98
N VAL A 144 -10.77 1.61 -1.42
CA VAL A 144 -10.89 2.88 -0.70
C VAL A 144 -11.02 2.60 0.78
N VAL A 145 -10.09 3.13 1.57
CA VAL A 145 -10.13 3.08 3.03
C VAL A 145 -10.52 4.45 3.56
N GLN A 146 -11.46 4.47 4.49
CA GLN A 146 -11.85 5.65 5.24
C GLN A 146 -11.55 5.44 6.72
N LEU A 147 -10.81 6.40 7.29
CA LEU A 147 -10.48 6.44 8.72
C LEU A 147 -11.36 7.49 9.41
N GLY A 148 -12.13 7.01 10.37
CA GLY A 148 -13.05 7.81 11.15
C GLY A 148 -14.24 8.38 10.38
N ILE A 149 -15.03 9.17 11.11
CA ILE A 149 -16.23 9.84 10.63
C ILE A 149 -16.10 11.34 10.88
N ASP A 150 -16.74 12.15 10.05
CA ASP A 150 -16.78 13.60 10.23
C ASP A 150 -17.46 13.96 11.56
N PHE A 151 -16.83 14.84 12.35
CA PHE A 151 -17.41 15.31 13.59
C PHE A 151 -18.51 16.36 13.31
N LYS A 152 -19.73 16.12 13.83
CA LYS A 152 -20.85 17.07 13.69
C LYS A 152 -20.53 18.35 14.49
N GLY A 153 -20.30 19.45 13.77
CA GLY A 153 -19.99 20.77 14.35
C GLY A 153 -18.54 21.23 14.18
N GLY A 154 -17.65 20.39 13.65
CA GLY A 154 -16.30 20.81 13.28
C GLY A 154 -16.25 21.22 11.81
N GLU A 155 -16.08 22.51 11.52
CA GLU A 155 -15.86 22.97 10.14
C GLU A 155 -14.42 22.75 9.69
N GLU A 156 -13.47 22.83 10.63
CA GLU A 156 -12.04 22.71 10.35
C GLU A 156 -11.66 21.34 9.76
N MET A 157 -10.64 21.34 8.91
CA MET A 157 -10.13 20.14 8.24
C MET A 157 -9.65 19.06 9.22
N ILE A 158 -9.19 19.44 10.41
CA ILE A 158 -8.72 18.50 11.45
C ILE A 158 -9.85 17.64 12.03
N PHE A 159 -11.12 18.01 11.83
CA PHE A 159 -12.28 17.24 12.28
C PHE A 159 -12.92 16.40 11.17
N ARG A 160 -12.29 16.35 9.99
CA ARG A 160 -12.72 15.56 8.83
C ARG A 160 -12.14 14.16 8.87
N CYS A 161 -12.91 13.20 8.36
CA CYS A 161 -12.42 11.86 8.09
C CYS A 161 -11.27 11.89 7.07
N VAL A 162 -10.46 10.82 7.07
CA VAL A 162 -9.43 10.63 6.06
C VAL A 162 -9.93 9.58 5.09
N LYS A 163 -10.04 9.91 3.81
CA LYS A 163 -10.34 8.95 2.75
C LYS A 163 -9.11 8.78 1.88
N MET A 164 -8.69 7.53 1.71
CA MET A 164 -7.52 7.19 0.92
C MET A 164 -7.82 6.04 -0.03
N ARG A 165 -7.25 6.12 -1.23
CA ARG A 165 -7.23 5.02 -2.18
C ARG A 165 -5.90 4.29 -2.03
N LEU A 166 -6.00 2.97 -1.92
CA LEU A 166 -4.86 2.07 -1.87
C LEU A 166 -4.41 1.72 -3.28
N GLU A 167 -3.13 1.89 -3.54
CA GLU A 167 -2.46 1.39 -4.73
C GLU A 167 -1.45 0.34 -4.28
N LEU A 168 -1.66 -0.91 -4.67
CA LEU A 168 -0.90 -2.05 -4.19
C LEU A 168 -0.01 -2.59 -5.30
N ASN A 169 1.23 -2.91 -4.95
CA ASN A 169 2.20 -3.61 -5.80
C ASN A 169 2.38 -2.97 -7.20
N ARG A 170 2.14 -1.66 -7.35
CA ARG A 170 2.30 -0.96 -8.65
C ARG A 170 3.75 -0.68 -9.04
N GLY A 171 4.72 -1.03 -8.20
CA GLY A 171 6.15 -0.86 -8.48
C GLY A 171 6.63 -1.56 -9.76
N TRP A 172 6.02 -2.68 -10.17
CA TRP A 172 6.34 -3.36 -11.42
C TRP A 172 5.56 -2.83 -12.63
N GLN A 173 4.35 -2.30 -12.44
CA GLN A 173 3.55 -1.69 -13.52
C GLN A 173 4.12 -0.34 -14.00
N ASN A 174 4.88 0.37 -13.18
CA ASN A 174 5.61 1.57 -13.63
C ASN A 174 6.77 1.28 -14.61
N LYS A 175 7.18 0.01 -14.80
CA LYS A 175 8.22 -0.36 -15.77
C LYS A 175 7.73 -0.86 -17.13
N LEU A 176 6.44 -1.17 -17.32
CA LEU A 176 5.90 -1.50 -18.64
C LEU A 176 4.43 -1.08 -18.80
N ASN A 177 4.24 0.17 -19.22
CA ASN A 177 3.42 0.41 -20.41
C ASN A 177 4.34 1.04 -21.47
N LYS A 178 5.21 0.22 -22.08
CA LYS A 178 5.65 0.49 -23.45
C LYS A 178 4.36 0.46 -24.28
N PHE A 179 3.74 1.63 -24.43
CA PHE A 179 2.66 1.86 -25.38
C PHE A 179 3.11 1.22 -26.69
N LYS A 180 2.51 0.08 -27.07
CA LYS A 180 2.63 -0.39 -28.43
C LYS A 180 1.83 0.60 -29.26
N TYR A 181 2.51 1.63 -29.74
CA TYR A 181 2.07 2.34 -30.93
C TYR A 181 2.07 1.28 -32.04
N VAL A 182 0.91 0.69 -32.29
CA VAL A 182 0.65 0.00 -33.55
C VAL A 182 0.18 1.11 -34.48
N PRO A 183 1.04 1.66 -35.36
CA PRO A 183 0.55 2.57 -36.38
C PRO A 183 -0.47 1.79 -37.20
N ARG A 184 -1.74 2.22 -37.16
CA ARG A 184 -2.76 1.74 -38.10
C ARG A 184 -2.31 2.21 -39.48
N ASN A 185 -1.61 1.33 -40.20
CA ASN A 185 -1.34 1.52 -41.60
C ASN A 185 -2.68 1.59 -42.32
N THR A 186 -3.12 2.81 -42.64
CA THR A 186 -4.37 3.05 -43.34
C THR A 186 -4.12 2.62 -44.78
N ARG A 187 -4.44 1.37 -45.11
CA ARG A 187 -4.45 0.90 -46.50
C ARG A 187 -5.45 1.79 -47.25
N ARG A 188 -4.93 2.72 -48.06
CA ARG A 188 -5.69 3.43 -49.08
C ARG A 188 -6.35 2.37 -49.96
N VAL A 189 -7.66 2.25 -49.85
CA VAL A 189 -8.47 1.54 -50.84
C VAL A 189 -8.47 2.43 -52.08
N ALA A 190 -7.63 2.09 -53.05
CA ALA A 190 -7.73 2.66 -54.39
C ALA A 190 -9.04 2.16 -55.01
N ILE A 191 -9.93 3.10 -55.31
CA ILE A 191 -11.15 2.85 -56.08
C ILE A 191 -10.72 2.69 -57.54
N PRO A 192 -10.95 1.54 -58.20
CA PRO A 192 -10.65 1.41 -59.63
C PRO A 192 -11.76 2.06 -60.44
N SER A 193 -11.48 3.22 -61.04
CA SER A 193 -12.36 3.86 -62.03
C SER A 193 -12.37 3.03 -63.33
N HIS A 194 -13.31 2.10 -63.44
CA HIS A 194 -13.59 1.43 -64.71
C HIS A 194 -14.35 2.38 -65.63
N ALA A 195 -13.70 2.69 -66.75
CA ALA A 195 -14.30 3.28 -67.92
C ALA A 195 -15.45 2.41 -68.46
N ARG A 196 -16.52 3.05 -68.91
CA ARG A 196 -17.30 2.58 -70.05
C ARG A 196 -17.68 3.77 -70.94
N PRO A 197 -17.37 3.73 -72.24
CA PRO A 197 -18.01 4.57 -73.25
C PRO A 197 -19.36 3.92 -73.63
N ILE A 198 -20.30 4.69 -74.21
CA ILE A 198 -21.24 4.28 -75.27
C ILE A 198 -22.08 5.50 -75.71
N PHE A 199 -21.91 5.86 -76.99
CA PHE A 199 -22.85 6.37 -78.00
C PHE A 199 -24.05 7.25 -77.59
N CYS A 200 -24.14 8.46 -78.17
CA CYS A 200 -24.79 8.73 -79.46
C CYS A 200 -24.27 10.06 -80.02
#